data_AF-A0A1D8JG18-F1
#
_entry.id   AF-A0A1D8JG18-F1
#
_cell.length_a   1.000
_cell.length_b   1.000
_cell.length_c   1.000
_cell.angle_alpha   90.00
_cell.angle_beta   90.00
_cell.angle_gamma   90.00
#
_symmetry.space_group_name_H-M   'P 1'
#
loop_
_entity.id
_entity.type
_entity.pdbx_description
1 polymer ?
#
loop_
_entity_poly.entity_id
_entity_poly.type
_entity_poly.pdbx_seq_one_letter_code
_entity_poly.pdbx_strand_id
1 'polypeptide(L)'
;MGIEAAVQYVSILKEWLPKEASVAVIANGRYLYYAPGMHDIRIVVGQSVEANNIVHDVVKKKLKVEKYMQGDENCSSYYGIGYPAIVDDKEGVVLVILPPDYHSLYKEPMTFLTGRNEDCWCPIAVDKISHIESLQKKTWFYKNDVAYQSIYTLKDLVEQLPNFFLRIHRSYIVNIQHILEISRDFSSNMLITLKNGTVLPVSQSYSTHIRKTLGF
;
A
#
# COMPACT_ATOMS: atom_id res chain seq x y z
N MET A 1 -12.73 28.40 12.78
CA MET A 1 -13.68 27.27 12.92
C MET A 1 -13.64 26.78 14.35
N GLY A 2 -14.80 26.59 15.00
CA GLY A 2 -14.83 26.08 16.37
C GLY A 2 -14.25 24.65 16.49
N ILE A 3 -13.73 24.28 17.66
CA ILE A 3 -13.25 22.91 17.93
C ILE A 3 -14.29 21.83 17.55
N GLU A 4 -15.58 22.06 17.81
CA GLU A 4 -16.67 21.15 17.45
C GLU A 4 -16.81 20.96 15.94
N ALA A 5 -16.67 22.03 15.18
CA ALA A 5 -16.68 21.96 13.73
C ALA A 5 -15.41 21.26 13.20
N ALA A 6 -14.24 21.47 13.82
CA ALA A 6 -13.03 20.71 13.49
C ALA A 6 -13.23 19.19 13.71
N VAL A 7 -13.84 18.82 14.83
CA VAL A 7 -14.21 17.43 15.14
C VAL A 7 -15.19 16.88 14.10
N GLN A 8 -16.19 17.66 13.70
CA GLN A 8 -17.16 17.26 12.67
C GLN A 8 -16.50 17.05 11.29
N TYR A 9 -15.55 17.90 10.88
CA TYR A 9 -14.80 17.64 9.64
C TYR A 9 -13.96 16.38 9.76
N VAL A 10 -13.33 16.13 10.91
CA VAL A 10 -12.56 14.90 11.12
C VAL A 10 -13.45 13.66 11.07
N SER A 11 -14.66 13.70 11.61
CA SER A 11 -15.58 12.56 11.52
C SER A 11 -15.96 12.22 10.08
N ILE A 12 -16.18 13.24 9.23
CA ILE A 12 -16.40 13.06 7.79
C ILE A 12 -15.14 12.54 7.10
N LEU A 13 -13.97 13.13 7.39
CA LEU A 13 -12.69 12.72 6.81
C LEU A 13 -12.35 11.25 7.12
N LYS A 14 -12.72 10.74 8.30
CA LYS A 14 -12.49 9.34 8.67
C LYS A 14 -13.21 8.34 7.76
N GLU A 15 -14.29 8.73 7.08
CA GLU A 15 -14.95 7.85 6.11
C GLU A 15 -14.11 7.64 4.84
N TRP A 16 -13.20 8.58 4.54
CA TRP A 16 -12.38 8.59 3.33
C TRP A 16 -10.94 8.14 3.61
N LEU A 17 -10.54 8.10 4.87
CA LEU A 17 -9.22 7.63 5.28
C LEU A 17 -9.17 6.11 5.39
N PRO A 18 -7.99 5.50 5.19
CA PRO A 18 -7.79 4.10 5.52
C PRO A 18 -8.20 3.76 6.96
N LYS A 19 -8.68 2.53 7.20
CA LYS A 19 -9.13 2.10 8.54
C LYS A 19 -8.00 2.12 9.57
N GLU A 20 -6.77 2.03 9.11
CA GLU A 20 -5.57 2.11 9.94
C GLU A 20 -5.30 3.54 10.44
N ALA A 21 -5.82 4.56 9.76
CA ALA A 21 -5.50 5.94 10.04
C ALA A 21 -6.12 6.43 11.37
N SER A 22 -5.27 6.93 12.25
CA SER A 22 -5.68 7.76 13.39
C SER A 22 -5.62 9.24 12.98
N VAL A 23 -6.46 10.08 13.59
CA VAL A 23 -6.48 11.52 13.29
C VAL A 23 -6.44 12.33 14.57
N ALA A 24 -5.64 13.39 14.59
CA ALA A 24 -5.58 14.34 15.68
C ALA A 24 -5.80 15.77 15.20
N VAL A 25 -6.43 16.60 16.04
CA VAL A 25 -6.50 18.06 15.85
C VAL A 25 -5.64 18.71 16.91
N ILE A 26 -4.76 19.60 16.50
CA ILE A 26 -3.80 20.28 17.35
C ILE A 26 -3.97 21.79 17.18
N ALA A 27 -3.97 22.53 18.28
CA ALA A 27 -3.76 23.99 18.25
C ALA A 27 -3.13 24.45 19.57
N ASN A 28 -2.47 25.61 19.56
CA ASN A 28 -1.75 26.15 20.73
C ASN A 28 -0.73 25.17 21.32
N GLY A 29 -0.09 24.34 20.48
CA GLY A 29 0.88 23.35 20.92
C GLY A 29 0.31 22.19 21.74
N ARG A 30 -1.01 21.94 21.68
CA ARG A 30 -1.66 20.84 22.40
C ARG A 30 -2.62 20.06 21.49
N TYR A 31 -2.78 18.78 21.80
CA TYR A 31 -3.77 17.93 21.16
C TYR A 31 -5.16 18.30 21.69
N LEU A 32 -6.03 18.78 20.82
CA LEU A 32 -7.39 19.21 21.15
C LEU A 32 -8.42 18.10 20.91
N TYR A 33 -8.13 17.21 19.97
CA TYR A 33 -8.97 16.06 19.66
C TYR A 33 -8.11 14.93 19.13
N TYR A 34 -8.52 13.69 19.42
CA TYR A 34 -7.89 12.49 18.90
C TYR A 34 -8.96 11.44 18.59
N ALA A 35 -8.88 10.88 17.39
CA ALA A 35 -9.76 9.84 16.89
C ALA A 35 -8.92 8.64 16.44
N PRO A 36 -8.81 7.58 17.25
CA PRO A 36 -7.97 6.43 16.92
C PRO A 36 -8.55 5.64 15.73
N GLY A 37 -7.66 5.13 14.88
CA GLY A 37 -7.90 4.08 13.89
C GLY A 37 -7.31 2.76 14.37
N MET A 38 -7.04 1.80 13.46
CA MET A 38 -6.37 0.55 13.85
C MET A 38 -4.90 0.77 14.27
N HIS A 39 -4.20 1.75 13.68
CA HIS A 39 -2.88 2.18 14.14
C HIS A 39 -3.01 3.28 15.18
N ASP A 40 -3.27 2.88 16.42
CA ASP A 40 -3.44 3.79 17.55
C ASP A 40 -2.10 4.06 18.25
N ILE A 41 -1.62 5.31 18.17
CA ILE A 41 -0.42 5.78 18.88
C ILE A 41 -0.72 6.36 20.27
N ARG A 42 -1.97 6.21 20.76
CA ARG A 42 -2.41 6.50 22.13
C ARG A 42 -2.18 7.94 22.59
N ILE A 43 -2.46 8.92 21.72
CA ILE A 43 -2.42 10.34 22.07
C ILE A 43 -3.45 10.66 23.16
N VAL A 44 -3.00 11.39 24.19
CA VAL A 44 -3.88 11.91 25.25
C VAL A 44 -4.31 13.34 24.90
N VAL A 45 -5.61 13.60 24.83
CA VAL A 45 -6.14 14.96 24.60
C VAL A 45 -5.73 15.88 25.75
N GLY A 46 -5.26 17.08 25.42
CA GLY A 46 -4.72 18.08 26.33
C GLY A 46 -3.19 18.01 26.49
N GLN A 47 -2.54 16.92 26.09
CA GLN A 47 -1.08 16.81 26.18
C GLN A 47 -0.39 17.79 25.22
N SER A 48 0.82 18.22 25.58
CA SER A 48 1.64 19.09 24.75
C SER A 48 2.24 18.32 23.56
N VAL A 49 2.46 19.03 22.47
CA VAL A 49 3.17 18.50 21.29
C VAL A 49 4.67 18.54 21.56
N GLU A 50 5.35 17.45 21.24
CA GLU A 50 6.80 17.34 21.35
C GLU A 50 7.53 18.20 20.32
N ALA A 51 8.69 18.74 20.69
CA ALA A 51 9.44 19.69 19.86
C ALA A 51 9.90 19.11 18.51
N ASN A 52 10.12 17.80 18.41
CA ASN A 52 10.55 17.11 17.19
C ASN A 52 9.37 16.69 16.29
N ASN A 53 8.13 16.97 16.69
CA ASN A 53 6.93 16.52 16.02
C ASN A 53 6.71 17.24 14.67
N ILE A 54 6.19 16.52 13.67
CA ILE A 54 5.83 17.04 12.35
C ILE A 54 4.92 18.29 12.41
N VAL A 55 4.11 18.43 13.46
CA VAL A 55 3.24 19.60 13.69
C VAL A 55 4.02 20.92 13.61
N HIS A 56 5.23 20.99 14.17
CA HIS A 56 6.03 22.21 14.15
C HIS A 56 6.46 22.57 12.71
N ASP A 57 6.79 21.58 11.90
CA ASP A 57 7.14 21.77 10.49
C ASP A 57 5.93 22.31 9.70
N VAL A 58 4.72 21.82 9.98
CA VAL A 58 3.47 22.26 9.34
C VAL A 58 3.15 23.71 9.71
N VAL A 59 3.18 24.06 10.99
CA VAL A 59 2.91 25.43 11.47
C VAL A 59 3.93 26.42 10.87
N LYS A 60 5.21 26.05 10.86
CA LYS A 60 6.29 26.88 10.31
C LYS A 60 6.15 27.09 8.80
N LYS A 61 5.86 26.03 8.04
CA LYS A 61 5.79 26.07 6.57
C LYS A 61 4.43 26.54 6.03
N LYS A 62 3.37 26.45 6.83
CA LYS A 62 1.97 26.72 6.45
C LYS A 62 1.51 25.93 5.22
N LEU A 63 2.04 24.73 5.06
CA LEU A 63 1.79 23.82 3.94
C LEU A 63 1.64 22.39 4.47
N LYS A 64 1.07 21.51 3.64
CA LYS A 64 1.05 20.06 3.91
C LYS A 64 2.48 19.56 4.10
N VAL A 65 2.73 18.81 5.17
CA VAL A 65 4.01 18.13 5.43
C VAL A 65 3.74 16.66 5.65
N GLU A 66 4.60 15.82 5.11
CA GLU A 66 4.57 14.37 5.31
C GLU A 66 5.93 13.90 5.82
N LYS A 67 5.94 13.06 6.86
CA LYS A 67 7.19 12.68 7.52
C LYS A 67 7.04 11.36 8.27
N TYR A 68 8.08 10.53 8.20
CA TYR A 68 8.22 9.41 9.13
C TYR A 68 8.62 9.94 10.50
N MET A 69 7.88 9.52 11.52
CA MET A 69 8.12 9.84 12.92
C MET A 69 8.61 8.58 13.62
N GLN A 70 9.86 8.64 14.11
CA GLN A 70 10.44 7.55 14.88
C GLN A 70 9.78 7.52 16.26
N GLY A 71 9.29 6.35 16.64
CA GLY A 71 8.71 6.13 17.95
C GLY A 71 9.73 6.15 19.08
N ASP A 72 9.22 6.35 20.28
CA ASP A 72 9.96 6.35 21.54
C ASP A 72 9.21 5.55 22.61
N GLU A 73 9.55 5.74 23.89
CA GLU A 73 8.91 5.04 25.01
C GLU A 73 7.41 5.33 25.15
N ASN A 74 6.91 6.45 24.61
CA ASN A 74 5.54 6.92 24.77
C ASN A 74 4.70 6.76 23.50
N CYS A 75 5.33 6.70 22.33
CA CYS A 75 4.64 6.68 21.04
C CYS A 75 5.26 5.66 20.08
N SER A 76 4.44 4.78 19.50
CA SER A 76 4.90 3.92 18.40
C SER A 76 5.26 4.75 17.17
N SER A 77 6.21 4.28 16.36
CA SER A 77 6.56 4.93 15.09
C SER A 77 5.33 5.06 14.19
N TYR A 78 5.29 6.12 13.40
CA TYR A 78 4.18 6.36 12.47
C TYR A 78 4.61 7.18 11.25
N TYR A 79 3.83 7.11 10.18
CA TYR A 79 3.93 8.04 9.06
C TYR A 79 2.89 9.14 9.26
N GLY A 80 3.35 10.38 9.47
CA GLY A 80 2.49 11.53 9.73
C GLY A 80 2.24 12.35 8.47
N ILE A 81 0.99 12.74 8.24
CA ILE A 81 0.61 13.74 7.23
C ILE A 81 -0.11 14.87 7.96
N GLY A 82 0.53 16.03 8.03
CA GLY A 82 -0.01 17.21 8.70
C GLY A 82 -0.53 18.25 7.71
N TYR A 83 -1.74 18.74 7.95
CA TYR A 83 -2.39 19.79 7.18
C TYR A 83 -2.55 21.04 8.05
N PRO A 84 -2.16 22.23 7.56
CA PRO A 84 -2.43 23.47 8.28
C PRO A 84 -3.95 23.69 8.37
N ALA A 85 -4.41 24.12 9.53
CA ALA A 85 -5.82 24.38 9.80
C ALA A 85 -5.99 25.63 10.69
N ILE A 86 -7.22 26.13 10.78
CA ILE A 86 -7.60 27.19 11.71
C ILE A 86 -8.63 26.62 12.70
N VAL A 87 -8.25 26.55 13.98
CA VAL A 87 -9.08 26.04 15.07
C VAL A 87 -9.21 27.13 16.12
N ASP A 88 -10.45 27.49 16.45
CA ASP A 88 -10.79 28.61 17.33
C ASP A 88 -10.02 29.91 16.99
N ASP A 89 -9.99 30.23 15.69
CA ASP A 89 -9.32 31.40 15.10
C ASP A 89 -7.80 31.46 15.35
N LYS A 90 -7.21 30.32 15.69
CA LYS A 90 -5.77 30.15 15.87
C LYS A 90 -5.20 29.14 14.90
N GLU A 91 -3.90 29.28 14.63
CA GLU A 91 -3.18 28.31 13.82
C GLU A 91 -3.20 26.93 14.50
N GLY A 92 -3.62 25.94 13.74
CA GLY A 92 -3.71 24.56 14.16
C GLY A 92 -3.25 23.62 13.06
N VAL A 93 -3.27 22.33 13.38
CA VAL A 93 -2.88 21.26 12.48
C VAL A 93 -3.89 20.13 12.60
N VAL A 94 -4.36 19.63 11.46
CA VAL A 94 -5.00 18.31 11.38
C VAL A 94 -3.90 17.33 11.02
N LEU A 95 -3.61 16.40 11.92
CA LEU A 95 -2.58 15.38 11.75
C LEU A 95 -3.25 14.04 11.47
N VAL A 96 -2.95 13.46 10.30
CA VAL A 96 -3.28 12.08 9.96
C VAL A 96 -2.08 11.21 10.31
N ILE A 97 -2.32 10.16 11.08
CA ILE A 97 -1.31 9.24 11.63
C ILE A 97 -1.56 7.88 11.00
N LEU A 98 -0.58 7.40 10.25
CA LEU A 98 -0.66 6.16 9.49
C LEU A 98 0.40 5.17 9.98
N PRO A 99 0.24 3.87 9.68
CA PRO A 99 1.28 2.87 9.94
C PRO A 99 2.66 3.33 9.42
N PRO A 100 3.75 2.98 10.10
CA PRO A 100 5.11 3.38 9.70
C PRO A 100 5.49 2.88 8.29
N ASP A 101 4.86 1.82 7.83
CA ASP A 101 4.99 1.20 6.50
C ASP A 101 3.94 1.68 5.49
N TYR A 102 3.23 2.78 5.77
CA TYR A 102 2.19 3.35 4.89
C TYR A 102 2.62 3.49 3.43
N HIS A 103 3.85 3.93 3.17
CA HIS A 103 4.36 4.02 1.79
C HIS A 103 4.52 2.68 1.09
N SER A 104 4.73 1.59 1.82
CA SER A 104 4.77 0.23 1.27
C SER A 104 3.36 -0.31 1.08
N LEU A 105 2.43 0.01 1.99
CA LEU A 105 1.03 -0.43 1.93
C LEU A 105 0.19 0.32 0.86
N TYR A 106 0.57 1.56 0.55
CA TYR A 106 -0.19 2.48 -0.33
C TYR A 106 0.67 3.08 -1.46
N LYS A 107 1.78 2.43 -1.83
CA LYS A 107 2.56 2.82 -3.00
C LYS A 107 1.63 2.81 -4.23
N GLU A 108 1.71 3.85 -5.07
CA GLU A 108 1.04 3.76 -6.36
C GLU A 108 1.54 2.51 -7.08
N PRO A 109 0.64 1.61 -7.50
CA PRO A 109 1.05 0.36 -8.08
C PRO A 109 1.84 0.63 -9.36
N MET A 110 2.86 -0.19 -9.57
CA MET A 110 3.72 -0.13 -10.73
C MET A 110 2.89 -0.12 -12.02
N THR A 111 3.07 0.89 -12.86
CA THR A 111 2.38 1.01 -14.16
C THR A 111 3.19 0.38 -15.30
N PHE A 112 4.52 0.34 -15.17
CA PHE A 112 5.43 -0.32 -16.10
C PHE A 112 6.46 -1.17 -15.35
N LEU A 113 6.74 -2.37 -15.86
CA LEU A 113 7.88 -3.18 -15.45
C LEU A 113 8.92 -3.20 -16.58
N THR A 114 10.11 -2.72 -16.29
CA THR A 114 11.22 -2.73 -17.25
C THR A 114 11.97 -4.05 -17.14
N GLY A 115 12.20 -4.70 -18.28
CA GLY A 115 12.97 -5.93 -18.34
C GLY A 115 13.98 -5.94 -19.46
N ARG A 116 15.03 -6.75 -19.28
CA ARG A 116 16.05 -6.97 -20.28
C ARG A 116 15.63 -8.09 -21.22
N ASN A 117 15.68 -7.83 -22.52
CA ASN A 117 15.60 -8.83 -23.56
C ASN A 117 16.83 -8.65 -24.46
N GLU A 118 17.61 -9.73 -24.62
CA GLU A 118 18.94 -9.68 -25.25
C GLU A 118 19.80 -8.57 -24.63
N ASP A 119 20.07 -7.50 -25.39
CA ASP A 119 20.88 -6.35 -24.97
C ASP A 119 20.09 -5.05 -24.83
N CYS A 120 18.75 -5.12 -24.88
CA CYS A 120 17.88 -3.96 -24.75
C CYS A 120 17.09 -3.98 -23.43
N TRP A 121 16.86 -2.80 -22.86
CA TRP A 121 15.93 -2.58 -21.76
C TRP A 121 14.59 -2.12 -22.33
N CYS A 122 13.52 -2.83 -22.01
CA CYS A 122 12.19 -2.57 -22.53
C CYS A 122 11.21 -2.28 -21.39
N PRO A 123 10.66 -1.06 -21.27
CA PRO A 123 9.57 -0.78 -20.35
C PRO A 123 8.27 -1.37 -20.89
N ILE A 124 7.64 -2.27 -20.13
CA ILE A 124 6.39 -2.93 -20.52
C ILE A 124 5.28 -2.53 -19.57
N ALA A 125 4.17 -2.02 -20.11
CA ALA A 125 2.98 -1.73 -19.32
C ALA A 125 2.49 -3.01 -18.63
N VAL A 126 2.23 -2.94 -17.33
CA VAL A 126 1.97 -4.14 -16.52
C VAL A 126 0.65 -4.84 -16.90
N ASP A 127 -0.31 -4.13 -17.48
CA ASP A 127 -1.55 -4.70 -18.02
C ASP A 127 -1.30 -5.64 -19.22
N LYS A 128 -0.16 -5.50 -19.92
CA LYS A 128 0.26 -6.37 -21.03
C LYS A 128 1.05 -7.59 -20.58
N ILE A 129 1.39 -7.70 -19.31
CA ILE A 129 2.13 -8.83 -18.76
C ILE A 129 1.14 -9.93 -18.38
N SER A 130 1.34 -11.14 -18.91
CA SER A 130 0.46 -12.29 -18.64
C SER A 130 0.80 -12.95 -17.30
N HIS A 131 2.07 -13.17 -17.04
CA HIS A 131 2.58 -13.76 -15.81
C HIS A 131 4.05 -13.43 -15.59
N ILE A 132 4.49 -13.71 -14.38
CA ILE A 132 5.86 -13.51 -13.90
C ILE A 132 6.27 -14.79 -13.21
N GLU A 133 7.47 -15.28 -13.52
CA GLU A 133 8.01 -16.48 -12.91
C GLU A 133 9.40 -16.27 -12.31
N SER A 134 9.79 -17.15 -11.40
CA SER A 134 11.19 -17.32 -11.02
C SER A 134 11.69 -18.63 -11.58
N LEU A 135 12.68 -18.51 -12.46
CA LEU A 135 13.31 -19.61 -13.15
C LEU A 135 14.83 -19.39 -13.13
N GLN A 136 15.57 -20.42 -12.72
CA GLN A 136 17.05 -20.41 -12.67
C GLN A 136 17.64 -19.20 -11.89
N LYS A 137 17.08 -18.91 -10.70
CA LYS A 137 17.48 -17.78 -9.84
C LYS A 137 17.28 -16.39 -10.45
N LYS A 138 16.59 -16.31 -11.59
CA LYS A 138 16.18 -15.06 -12.23
C LYS A 138 14.67 -14.90 -12.12
N THR A 139 14.21 -13.66 -12.26
CA THR A 139 12.79 -13.33 -12.40
C THR A 139 12.53 -12.97 -13.84
N TRP A 140 11.51 -13.59 -14.43
CA TRP A 140 11.09 -13.36 -15.81
C TRP A 140 9.65 -12.91 -15.84
N PHE A 141 9.31 -12.01 -16.75
CA PHE A 141 7.93 -11.66 -17.03
C PHE A 141 7.65 -11.78 -18.52
N TYR A 142 6.39 -12.05 -18.86
CA TYR A 142 6.00 -12.45 -20.21
C TYR A 142 4.95 -11.53 -20.79
N LYS A 143 5.18 -11.08 -22.02
CA LYS A 143 4.20 -10.35 -22.85
C LYS A 143 4.15 -11.05 -24.21
N ASN A 144 2.96 -11.55 -24.60
CA ASN A 144 2.76 -12.24 -25.88
C ASN A 144 3.85 -13.29 -26.16
N ASP A 145 4.11 -14.17 -25.17
CA ASP A 145 5.11 -15.24 -25.23
C ASP A 145 6.58 -14.81 -25.34
N VAL A 146 6.85 -13.50 -25.31
CA VAL A 146 8.21 -12.96 -25.21
C VAL A 146 8.60 -12.80 -23.75
N ALA A 147 9.76 -13.35 -23.38
CA ALA A 147 10.33 -13.29 -22.04
C ALA A 147 11.22 -12.05 -21.84
N TYR A 148 11.12 -11.43 -20.68
CA TYR A 148 11.96 -10.31 -20.26
C TYR A 148 12.50 -10.57 -18.86
N GLN A 149 13.81 -10.39 -18.67
CA GLN A 149 14.44 -10.55 -17.37
C GLN A 149 14.20 -9.30 -16.51
N SER A 150 13.59 -9.47 -15.34
CA SER A 150 13.43 -8.39 -14.35
C SER A 150 14.66 -8.30 -13.44
N ILE A 151 14.94 -7.08 -12.95
CA ILE A 151 15.91 -6.83 -11.86
C ILE A 151 15.31 -7.11 -10.47
N TYR A 152 13.99 -7.13 -10.38
CA TYR A 152 13.27 -7.33 -9.13
C TYR A 152 13.09 -8.82 -8.84
N THR A 153 13.05 -9.18 -7.56
CA THR A 153 12.64 -10.51 -7.14
C THR A 153 11.11 -10.64 -7.21
N LEU A 154 10.60 -11.87 -7.19
CA LEU A 154 9.16 -12.11 -7.04
C LEU A 154 8.59 -11.50 -5.76
N LYS A 155 9.39 -11.42 -4.68
CA LYS A 155 8.96 -10.83 -3.41
C LYS A 155 8.73 -9.33 -3.59
N ASP A 156 9.69 -8.63 -4.18
CA ASP A 156 9.60 -7.18 -4.42
C ASP A 156 8.41 -6.85 -5.32
N LEU A 157 8.15 -7.70 -6.32
CA LEU A 157 7.07 -7.49 -7.28
C LEU A 157 5.68 -7.68 -6.66
N VAL A 158 5.50 -8.61 -5.72
CA VAL A 158 4.19 -8.77 -5.04
C VAL A 158 3.77 -7.49 -4.32
N GLU A 159 4.71 -6.74 -3.76
CA GLU A 159 4.43 -5.50 -3.01
C GLU A 159 4.22 -4.28 -3.94
N GLN A 160 4.67 -4.34 -5.19
CA GLN A 160 4.66 -3.20 -6.10
C GLN A 160 3.65 -3.34 -7.25
N LEU A 161 3.23 -4.56 -7.58
CA LEU A 161 2.31 -4.79 -8.69
C LEU A 161 0.88 -4.40 -8.32
N PRO A 162 0.08 -3.98 -9.32
CA PRO A 162 -1.35 -3.75 -9.11
C PRO A 162 -2.09 -4.98 -8.57
N ASN A 163 -3.22 -4.75 -7.91
CA ASN A 163 -4.06 -5.78 -7.29
C ASN A 163 -4.63 -6.83 -8.28
N PHE A 164 -4.53 -6.59 -9.60
CA PHE A 164 -4.89 -7.60 -10.60
C PHE A 164 -3.78 -8.65 -10.84
N PHE A 165 -2.64 -8.55 -10.14
CA PHE A 165 -1.65 -9.61 -10.06
C PHE A 165 -1.87 -10.47 -8.83
N LEU A 166 -1.88 -11.78 -9.01
CA LEU A 166 -2.12 -12.76 -7.96
C LEU A 166 -0.93 -13.69 -7.81
N ARG A 167 -0.44 -13.82 -6.58
CA ARG A 167 0.57 -14.83 -6.24
C ARG A 167 -0.10 -16.21 -6.19
N ILE A 168 0.32 -17.13 -7.06
CA ILE A 168 -0.32 -18.45 -7.18
C ILE A 168 0.60 -19.62 -6.82
N HIS A 169 1.91 -19.36 -6.81
CA HIS A 169 2.92 -20.35 -6.49
C HIS A 169 4.15 -19.63 -5.92
N ARG A 170 5.03 -20.34 -5.21
CA ARG A 170 6.33 -19.78 -4.80
C ARG A 170 7.21 -19.30 -5.96
N SER A 171 6.87 -19.70 -7.18
CA SER A 171 7.57 -19.35 -8.42
C SER A 171 6.73 -18.54 -9.39
N TYR A 172 5.45 -18.26 -9.13
CA TYR A 172 4.55 -17.65 -10.13
C TYR A 172 3.67 -16.54 -9.56
N ILE A 173 3.59 -15.43 -10.28
CA ILE A 173 2.55 -14.39 -10.17
C ILE A 173 1.82 -14.36 -11.49
N VAL A 174 0.49 -14.33 -11.47
CA VAL A 174 -0.34 -14.27 -12.69
C VAL A 174 -1.11 -12.96 -12.74
N ASN A 175 -1.28 -12.40 -13.93
CA ASN A 175 -2.24 -11.33 -14.15
C ASN A 175 -3.64 -11.93 -14.35
N ILE A 176 -4.58 -11.62 -13.47
CA ILE A 176 -5.96 -12.14 -13.49
C ILE A 176 -6.65 -11.84 -14.82
N GLN A 177 -6.35 -10.69 -15.43
CA GLN A 177 -6.94 -10.27 -16.72
C GLN A 177 -6.52 -11.17 -17.89
N HIS A 178 -5.45 -11.97 -17.72
CA HIS A 178 -4.93 -12.90 -18.73
C HIS A 178 -5.29 -14.36 -18.45
N ILE A 179 -6.03 -14.65 -17.37
CA ILE A 179 -6.55 -15.98 -17.09
C ILE A 179 -7.67 -16.31 -18.10
N LEU A 180 -7.58 -17.51 -18.68
CA LEU A 180 -8.63 -18.10 -19.50
C LEU A 180 -9.56 -18.97 -18.64
N GLU A 181 -9.00 -19.87 -17.85
CA GLU A 181 -9.77 -20.79 -17.00
C GLU A 181 -8.96 -21.27 -15.80
N ILE A 182 -9.68 -21.76 -14.80
CA ILE A 182 -9.12 -22.43 -13.62
C ILE A 182 -9.66 -23.85 -13.60
N SER A 183 -8.77 -24.82 -13.61
CA SER A 183 -9.12 -26.25 -13.70
C SER A 183 -8.38 -27.05 -12.63
N ARG A 184 -8.59 -28.36 -12.64
CA ARG A 184 -7.84 -29.32 -11.81
C ARG A 184 -7.20 -30.38 -12.69
N ASP A 185 -6.00 -30.80 -12.34
CA ASP A 185 -5.37 -31.98 -12.93
C ASP A 185 -5.99 -33.29 -12.40
N PHE A 186 -5.52 -34.43 -12.92
CA PHE A 186 -5.95 -35.77 -12.47
C PHE A 186 -5.66 -36.05 -11.00
N SER A 187 -4.68 -35.36 -10.41
CA SER A 187 -4.33 -35.43 -8.99
C SER A 187 -5.05 -34.36 -8.16
N SER A 188 -6.07 -33.70 -8.72
CA SER A 188 -6.85 -32.63 -8.09
C SER A 188 -6.05 -31.36 -7.73
N ASN A 189 -4.84 -31.18 -8.25
CA ASN A 189 -4.09 -29.93 -8.11
C ASN A 189 -4.73 -28.85 -8.98
N MET A 190 -4.80 -27.63 -8.45
CA MET A 190 -5.39 -26.51 -9.18
C MET A 190 -4.40 -25.99 -10.24
N LEU A 191 -4.93 -25.73 -11.44
CA LEU A 191 -4.21 -25.20 -12.58
C LEU A 191 -4.85 -23.88 -13.04
N ILE A 192 -4.02 -22.97 -13.52
CA ILE A 192 -4.46 -21.73 -14.18
C ILE A 192 -4.00 -21.80 -15.63
N THR A 193 -4.95 -21.78 -16.56
CA THR A 193 -4.69 -21.66 -18.00
C THR A 193 -4.81 -20.20 -18.38
N LEU A 194 -3.80 -19.66 -19.07
CA LEU A 194 -3.78 -18.29 -19.59
C LEU A 194 -4.35 -18.23 -21.01
N LYS A 195 -4.73 -17.02 -21.46
CA LYS A 195 -5.28 -16.78 -22.81
C LYS A 195 -4.35 -17.16 -23.97
N ASN A 196 -3.04 -17.21 -23.73
CA ASN A 196 -2.03 -17.68 -24.69
C ASN A 196 -1.82 -19.21 -24.64
N GLY A 197 -2.58 -19.94 -23.81
CA GLY A 197 -2.47 -21.39 -23.64
C GLY A 197 -1.41 -21.84 -22.64
N THR A 198 -0.65 -20.93 -22.00
CA THR A 198 0.26 -21.31 -20.92
C THR A 198 -0.51 -21.87 -19.72
N VAL A 199 -0.07 -23.00 -19.18
CA VAL A 199 -0.67 -23.66 -18.01
C VAL A 199 0.28 -23.53 -16.82
N LEU A 200 -0.19 -22.89 -15.75
CA LEU A 200 0.59 -22.63 -14.55
C LEU A 200 0.05 -23.42 -13.35
N PRO A 201 0.91 -24.15 -12.61
CA PRO A 201 0.49 -24.85 -11.41
C PRO A 201 0.28 -23.90 -10.24
N VAL A 202 -0.75 -24.16 -9.45
CA VAL A 202 -1.01 -23.44 -8.20
C VAL A 202 -0.52 -24.29 -7.02
N SER A 203 0.25 -23.73 -6.09
CA SER A 203 0.58 -24.48 -4.87
C SER A 203 -0.58 -24.49 -3.89
N GLN A 204 -0.68 -25.59 -3.14
CA GLN A 204 -1.73 -25.82 -2.15
C GLN A 204 -1.87 -24.65 -1.16
N SER A 205 -0.75 -24.05 -0.73
CA SER A 205 -0.70 -22.89 0.15
C SER A 205 -1.40 -21.63 -0.39
N TYR A 206 -1.48 -21.45 -1.72
CA TYR A 206 -2.17 -20.30 -2.33
C TYR A 206 -3.62 -20.62 -2.73
N SER A 207 -4.02 -21.89 -2.73
CA SER A 207 -5.34 -22.30 -3.23
C SER A 207 -6.52 -21.63 -2.50
N THR A 208 -6.46 -21.58 -1.16
CA THR A 208 -7.47 -20.90 -0.33
C THR A 208 -7.51 -19.40 -0.59
N HIS A 209 -6.35 -18.76 -0.76
CA HIS A 209 -6.26 -17.33 -1.06
C HIS A 209 -6.87 -17.02 -2.43
N ILE A 210 -6.56 -17.82 -3.45
CA ILE A 210 -7.08 -17.65 -4.82
C ILE A 210 -8.61 -17.78 -4.84
N ARG A 211 -9.16 -18.80 -4.18
CA ARG A 211 -10.62 -18.99 -4.05
C ARG A 211 -11.31 -17.77 -3.44
N LYS A 212 -10.75 -17.25 -2.35
CA LYS A 212 -11.25 -16.05 -1.67
C LYS A 212 -11.16 -14.82 -2.58
N THR A 213 -10.04 -14.63 -3.29
CA THR A 213 -9.80 -13.46 -4.14
C THR A 213 -10.68 -13.47 -5.40
N LEU A 214 -10.95 -14.65 -5.97
CA LEU A 214 -11.71 -14.79 -7.21
C LEU A 214 -13.18 -15.18 -7.01
N GLY A 215 -13.59 -15.54 -5.78
CA GLY A 215 -14.98 -15.73 -5.40
C GLY A 215 -15.60 -17.09 -5.77
N PHE A 216 -14.86 -18.20 -5.65
CA PHE A 216 -15.36 -19.57 -5.94
C PHE A 216 -14.81 -20.66 -5.02
#